data_AF-A0A0U3AA43-F1
#
_entry.id   AF-A0A0U3AA43-F1
#
_cell.length_a   1.000
_cell.length_b   1.000
_cell.length_c   1.000
_cell.angle_alpha   90.00
_cell.angle_beta   90.00
_cell.angle_gamma   90.00
#
_symmetry.space_group_name_H-M   'P 1'
#
loop_
_entity.id
_entity.type
_entity.pdbx_description
1 polymer ?
#
loop_
_entity_poly.entity_id
_entity_poly.type
_entity_poly.pdbx_seq_one_letter_code
_entity_poly.pdbx_strand_id
1 'polypeptide(L)'
;EELHEAVAANDPDHIEEEFGDLLFSLINYARFLRIDAENALEKTNKKFIARFNRMEQVALQQGKPLTDMTLAEMDAIWNSIKKQNPDT
;
A
#
# COMPACT_ATOMS: atom_id res chain seq x y z
N GLU A 1 17.15 11.53 4.39
CA GLU A 1 18.48 10.89 4.54
C GLU A 1 18.54 10.18 5.89
N GLU A 2 18.03 10.81 6.95
CA GLU A 2 17.92 10.27 8.32
C GLU A 2 17.25 8.88 8.41
N LEU A 3 16.03 8.68 7.88
CA LEU A 3 15.40 7.34 7.87
C LEU A 3 16.26 6.25 7.17
N HIS A 4 16.96 6.60 6.10
CA HIS A 4 17.84 5.64 5.42
C HIS A 4 19.05 5.27 6.27
N GLU A 5 19.60 6.23 7.02
CA GLU A 5 20.70 6.00 7.97
C GLU A 5 20.25 5.14 9.14
N ALA A 6 19.06 5.41 9.71
CA ALA A 6 18.47 4.61 10.78
C ALA A 6 18.29 3.14 10.36
N VAL A 7 17.80 2.91 9.14
CA VAL A 7 17.67 1.56 8.56
C VAL A 7 19.02 0.89 8.37
N ALA A 8 20.02 1.62 7.88
CA ALA A 8 21.38 1.09 7.69
C ALA A 8 22.07 0.74 9.02
N ALA A 9 21.77 1.50 10.09
CA ALA A 9 22.25 1.25 11.44
C ALA A 9 21.50 0.10 12.16
N ASN A 10 20.38 -0.36 11.61
CA ASN A 10 19.50 -1.39 12.19
C ASN A 10 19.08 -1.03 13.64
N ASP A 11 18.77 0.26 13.86
CA ASP A 11 18.31 0.82 15.12
C ASP A 11 16.78 0.99 15.09
N PRO A 12 16.00 0.09 15.71
CA PRO A 12 14.54 0.11 15.59
C PRO A 12 13.89 1.36 16.16
N ASP A 13 14.43 1.89 17.27
CA ASP A 13 13.85 3.05 17.95
C ASP A 13 14.04 4.30 17.08
N HIS A 14 15.23 4.46 16.50
CA HIS A 14 15.52 5.56 15.59
C HIS A 14 14.77 5.42 14.25
N ILE A 15 14.56 4.20 13.75
CA ILE A 15 13.71 3.96 12.57
C ILE A 15 12.27 4.43 12.84
N GLU A 16 11.71 4.13 14.01
CA GLU A 16 10.35 4.54 14.38
C GLU A 16 10.22 6.07 14.45
N GLU A 17 11.18 6.74 15.09
CA GLU A 17 11.27 8.20 15.17
C GLU A 17 11.29 8.84 13.77
N GLU A 18 12.25 8.44 12.93
CA GLU A 18 12.44 9.01 11.60
C GLU A 18 11.28 8.71 10.65
N PHE A 19 10.67 7.53 10.78
CA PHE A 19 9.47 7.19 10.01
C PHE A 19 8.27 8.04 10.45
N GLY A 20 8.16 8.35 11.74
CA GLY A 20 7.16 9.28 12.28
C GLY A 20 7.29 10.69 11.68
N ASP A 21 8.51 11.22 11.59
CA ASP A 21 8.78 12.53 11.02
C ASP A 21 8.48 12.59 9.51
N LEU A 22 8.74 11.50 8.79
CA LEU A 22 8.32 11.36 7.40
C LEU A 22 6.78 11.41 7.26
N LEU A 23 6.05 10.66 8.09
CA LEU A 23 4.58 10.67 8.07
C LEU A 23 4.02 12.07 8.40
N PHE A 24 4.57 12.73 9.43
CA PHE A 24 4.19 14.09 9.81
C PHE A 24 4.42 15.08 8.66
N SER A 25 5.55 14.97 7.98
CA SER A 25 5.88 15.79 6.81
C SER A 25 4.89 15.58 5.67
N LEU A 26 4.50 14.33 5.38
CA LEU A 26 3.48 14.01 4.36
C LEU A 26 2.10 14.56 4.72
N ILE A 27 1.68 14.47 5.99
CA ILE A 27 0.41 15.02 6.46
C ILE A 27 0.41 16.56 6.33
N ASN A 28 1.51 17.21 6.69
CA ASN A 28 1.65 18.66 6.53
C ASN A 28 1.63 19.07 5.05
N TYR A 29 2.25 18.28 4.18
CA TYR A 29 2.20 18.52 2.75
C TYR A 29 0.77 18.39 2.20
N ALA A 30 0.02 17.37 2.62
CA ALA A 30 -1.40 17.25 2.28
C ALA A 30 -2.20 18.50 2.73
N ARG A 31 -1.93 19.02 3.93
CA ARG A 31 -2.54 20.27 4.42
C ARG A 31 -2.21 21.46 3.51
N PHE A 32 -0.97 21.60 3.06
CA PHE A 32 -0.57 22.66 2.12
C PHE A 32 -1.34 22.58 0.79
N LEU A 33 -1.56 21.35 0.31
CA LEU A 33 -2.37 21.07 -0.87
C LEU A 33 -3.89 21.18 -0.63
N ARG A 34 -4.32 21.49 0.60
CA ARG A 34 -5.74 21.52 1.03
C ARG A 34 -6.44 20.18 0.83
N ILE A 35 -5.70 19.09 0.99
CA ILE A 35 -6.19 17.71 0.96
C ILE A 35 -6.38 17.24 2.40
N ASP A 36 -7.52 16.61 2.65
CA ASP A 36 -7.75 15.84 3.88
C ASP A 36 -6.96 14.52 3.79
N ALA A 37 -5.87 14.43 4.56
CA ALA A 37 -4.97 13.28 4.55
C ALA A 37 -5.65 11.99 5.02
N GLU A 38 -6.55 12.07 6.00
CA GLU A 38 -7.28 10.93 6.54
C GLU A 38 -8.22 10.36 5.47
N ASN A 39 -9.02 11.22 4.85
CA ASN A 39 -9.94 10.82 3.78
C ASN A 39 -9.17 10.29 2.55
N ALA A 40 -8.02 10.88 2.20
CA ALA A 40 -7.18 10.40 1.11
C ALA A 40 -6.63 8.98 1.39
N LEU A 41 -6.21 8.73 2.62
CA LEU A 41 -5.77 7.40 3.06
C LEU A 41 -6.93 6.41 3.08
N GLU A 42 -8.10 6.80 3.61
CA GLU A 42 -9.30 5.95 3.66
C GLU A 42 -9.72 5.50 2.24
N LYS A 43 -9.75 6.42 1.27
CA LYS A 43 -10.03 6.08 -0.13
C LYS A 43 -9.02 5.09 -0.69
N THR A 44 -7.74 5.25 -0.35
CA THR A 44 -6.67 4.35 -0.79
C THR A 44 -6.83 2.95 -0.18
N ASN A 45 -7.21 2.87 1.09
CA ASN A 45 -7.50 1.60 1.78
C ASN A 45 -8.70 0.88 1.17
N LYS A 46 -9.81 1.60 0.92
CA LYS A 46 -10.99 1.03 0.24
C LYS A 46 -10.66 0.48 -1.13
N LYS A 47 -9.85 1.21 -1.90
CA LYS A 47 -9.32 0.79 -3.20
C LYS A 47 -8.51 -0.50 -3.10
N PHE A 48 -7.59 -0.57 -2.13
CA PHE A 48 -6.77 -1.76 -1.92
C PHE A 48 -7.63 -2.97 -1.57
N ILE A 49 -8.58 -2.83 -0.63
CA ILE A 49 -9.52 -3.89 -0.23
C ILE A 49 -10.34 -4.37 -1.41
N ALA A 50 -10.91 -3.46 -2.21
CA ALA A 50 -11.70 -3.83 -3.39
C ALA A 50 -10.86 -4.64 -4.40
N ARG A 51 -9.62 -4.23 -4.64
CA ARG A 51 -8.70 -4.94 -5.53
C ARG A 51 -8.27 -6.29 -4.97
N PHE A 52 -8.00 -6.38 -3.68
CA PHE A 52 -7.63 -7.62 -3.01
C PHE A 52 -8.77 -8.65 -3.05
N ASN A 53 -10.00 -8.23 -2.74
CA ASN A 53 -11.18 -9.09 -2.84
C ASN A 53 -11.36 -9.64 -4.26
N ARG A 54 -11.16 -8.80 -5.28
CA ARG A 54 -11.23 -9.24 -6.68
C ARG A 54 -10.10 -10.20 -7.05
N MET A 55 -8.91 -9.99 -6.51
CA MET A 55 -7.76 -10.90 -6.68
C MET A 55 -8.07 -12.28 -6.12
N GLU A 56 -8.69 -12.34 -4.94
CA GLU A 56 -9.15 -13.59 -4.32
C GLU A 56 -10.20 -14.30 -5.19
N GLN A 57 -11.19 -13.57 -5.72
CA GLN A 57 -12.19 -14.15 -6.62
C GLN A 57 -11.57 -14.71 -7.90
N VAL A 58 -10.61 -14.02 -8.51
CA VAL A 58 -9.91 -14.50 -9.71
C VAL A 58 -9.09 -15.74 -9.41
N ALA A 59 -8.41 -15.77 -8.27
CA ALA A 59 -7.64 -16.93 -7.83
C ALA A 59 -8.54 -18.17 -7.64
N LEU A 60 -9.68 -17.99 -6.97
CA LEU A 60 -10.68 -19.05 -6.81
C LEU A 60 -11.25 -19.56 -8.15
N GLN A 61 -11.48 -18.67 -9.13
CA GLN A 61 -11.89 -19.05 -10.48
C GLN A 61 -10.83 -19.87 -11.22
N GLN A 62 -9.56 -19.67 -10.90
CA GLN A 62 -8.44 -20.47 -11.41
C GLN A 62 -8.24 -21.78 -10.63
N GLY A 63 -9.11 -22.06 -9.66
CA GLY A 63 -9.06 -23.27 -8.83
C GLY A 63 -7.90 -23.29 -7.83
N LYS A 64 -7.31 -22.13 -7.52
CA LYS A 64 -6.12 -22.03 -6.65
C LYS A 64 -6.32 -20.91 -5.63
N PRO A 65 -6.32 -21.18 -4.31
CA PRO A 65 -6.43 -20.13 -3.31
C PRO A 65 -5.17 -19.24 -3.34
N LEU A 66 -5.31 -17.98 -2.91
CA LEU A 66 -4.18 -17.04 -2.90
C LEU A 66 -2.99 -17.55 -2.08
N THR A 67 -3.24 -18.25 -0.97
CA THR A 67 -2.19 -18.82 -0.11
C THR A 67 -1.23 -19.75 -0.84
N ASP A 68 -1.68 -20.34 -1.95
CA ASP A 68 -0.93 -21.33 -2.72
C ASP A 68 -0.29 -20.70 -3.97
N MET A 69 -0.49 -19.39 -4.18
CA MET A 69 0.08 -18.64 -5.28
C MET A 69 1.46 -18.09 -4.95
N THR A 70 2.32 -18.04 -5.96
CA THR A 70 3.58 -17.31 -5.90
C THR A 70 3.33 -15.81 -5.95
N LEU A 71 4.27 -15.01 -5.44
CA LEU A 71 4.20 -13.54 -5.54
C LEU A 71 4.07 -13.07 -7.00
N ALA A 72 4.71 -13.76 -7.95
CA ALA A 72 4.60 -13.44 -9.37
C ALA A 72 3.19 -13.71 -9.94
N GLU A 73 2.54 -14.80 -9.53
CA GLU A 73 1.15 -15.10 -9.91
C GLU A 73 0.19 -14.05 -9.32
N MET A 74 0.36 -13.69 -8.05
CA MET A 74 -0.41 -12.64 -7.39
C MET A 74 -0.23 -11.29 -8.10
N ASP A 75 1.02 -10.90 -8.41
CA ASP A 75 1.33 -9.65 -9.11
C ASP A 75 0.72 -9.60 -10.50
N ALA A 76 0.70 -10.72 -11.24
CA ALA A 76 0.06 -10.79 -12.54
C ALA A 76 -1.46 -10.51 -12.45
N ILE A 77 -2.14 -11.13 -11.48
CA ILE A 77 -3.57 -10.92 -11.24
C ILE A 77 -3.82 -9.48 -10.79
N TRP A 78 -3.03 -8.98 -9.83
CA TRP A 78 -3.11 -7.63 -9.30
C TRP A 78 -2.97 -6.56 -10.41
N ASN A 79 -1.99 -6.73 -11.29
CA ASN A 79 -1.78 -5.83 -12.43
C ASN A 79 -2.94 -5.90 -13.44
N SER A 80 -3.54 -7.07 -13.64
CA SER A 80 -4.74 -7.20 -14.48
C SER A 80 -5.95 -6.45 -13.89
N ILE A 81 -6.14 -6.51 -12.57
CA ILE A 81 -7.22 -5.82 -11.85
C ILE A 81 -7.02 -4.31 -11.90
N LYS A 82 -5.79 -3.82 -11.68
CA LYS A 82 -5.45 -2.39 -11.82
C LYS A 82 -5.79 -1.83 -13.20
N LYS A 83 -5.59 -2.61 -14.27
CA LYS A 83 -5.93 -2.20 -15.64
C LYS A 83 -7.44 -2.13 -15.90
N GLN A 84 -8.22 -3.00 -15.26
CA GLN A 84 -9.67 -3.05 -15.42
C GLN A 84 -10.38 -1.94 -14.62
N ASN A 85 -9.79 -1.50 -13.50
CA ASN A 85 -10.32 -0.45 -12.63
C ASN A 85 -9.21 0.52 -12.19
N PRO A 86 -8.90 1.55 -13.01
CA PRO A 86 -7.88 2.55 -12.65
C PRO A 86 -8.28 3.37 -11.41
N ASP A 87 -9.59 3.67 -11.26
CA ASP A 87 -10.11 4.73 -10.38
C ASP A 87 -10.97 4.26 -9.19
N THR A 88 -11.22 2.95 -9.06
CA THR A 88 -11.72 2.36 -7.80
C THR A 88 -10.61 1.70 -7.04
#